data_AF-A0A1H7QF20-F1
#
_entry.id   AF-A0A1H7QF20-F1
#
_cell.length_a   1.000
_cell.length_b   1.000
_cell.length_c   1.000
_cell.angle_alpha   90.00
_cell.angle_beta   90.00
_cell.angle_gamma   90.00
#
_symmetry.space_group_name_H-M   'P 1'
#
loop_
_entity.id
_entity.type
_entity.pdbx_description
1 polymer ?
#
loop_
_entity_poly.entity_id
_entity_poly.type
_entity_poly.pdbx_seq_one_letter_code
_entity_poly.pdbx_strand_id
1 'polypeptide(L)'
;MIDLKHSDIRIIDDAFQADPGYVLNFSDRTFREYFEEEFKIDIDDRKYQSNGTSKMNRLRAFCRVEPPATVSRVLRSLWQYREATRSPGPRDGEIGVNFFDLLSRIEGGGTIARTDAIERFAVDQTLDELVAAIERDIIADRPAVALDRLHTYCAKKFGHLLDRRGVTWDRTEPLHSRVGKYVKALKQERELREMTEQIIKNSIGVFDKFNHVRNNQSLAHDNELLDKAEARFIFDSVCAVLRFVKSIDTVRFDD
;
A
#
# COMPACT_ATOMS: atom_id res chain seq x y z
N MET A 1 -6.82 5.90 12.93
CA MET A 1 -5.85 6.76 13.64
C MET A 1 -4.47 6.44 13.09
N ILE A 2 -3.66 7.46 12.81
CA ILE A 2 -2.36 7.28 12.14
C ILE A 2 -1.28 7.19 13.20
N ASP A 3 -0.52 6.10 13.21
CA ASP A 3 0.64 5.98 14.11
C ASP A 3 1.84 6.73 13.54
N LEU A 4 1.87 8.05 13.76
CA LEU A 4 2.95 8.92 13.30
C LEU A 4 4.12 8.88 14.28
N LYS A 5 5.28 8.39 13.79
CA LYS A 5 6.53 8.40 14.55
C LYS A 5 7.05 9.82 14.73
N HIS A 6 7.94 10.03 15.70
CA HIS A 6 8.61 11.32 15.87
C HIS A 6 9.35 11.80 14.61
N SER A 7 9.91 10.89 13.83
CA SER A 7 10.52 11.22 12.53
C SER A 7 9.52 11.75 11.51
N ASP A 8 8.30 11.20 11.50
CA ASP A 8 7.24 11.61 10.57
C ASP A 8 6.75 13.02 10.93
N ILE A 9 6.63 13.32 12.23
CA ILE A 9 6.31 14.67 12.70
C ILE A 9 7.39 15.69 12.30
N ARG A 10 8.67 15.32 12.37
CA ARG A 10 9.75 16.22 11.93
C ARG A 10 9.67 16.54 10.44
N ILE A 11 9.28 15.59 9.59
CA ILE A 11 9.08 15.85 8.16
C ILE A 11 7.94 16.87 7.93
N ILE A 12 6.84 16.77 8.71
CA ILE A 12 5.75 17.75 8.67
C ILE A 12 6.25 19.12 9.17
N ASP A 13 7.10 19.13 10.20
CA ASP A 13 7.72 20.34 10.71
C ASP A 13 8.61 21.01 9.67
N ASP A 14 9.51 20.26 9.03
CA ASP A 14 10.41 20.77 7.99
C ASP A 14 9.62 21.29 6.77
N ALA A 15 8.48 20.69 6.47
CA ALA A 15 7.61 21.11 5.38
C ALA A 15 6.93 22.46 5.65
N PHE A 16 6.41 22.68 6.88
CA PHE A 16 5.46 23.77 7.13
C PHE A 16 5.84 24.75 8.24
N GLN A 17 6.76 24.41 9.14
CA GLN A 17 7.12 25.28 10.26
C GLN A 17 8.16 26.32 9.83
N ALA A 18 7.74 27.58 9.73
CA ALA A 18 8.65 28.70 9.47
C ALA A 18 9.34 29.18 10.76
N ASP A 19 8.57 29.28 11.85
CA ASP A 19 9.00 29.71 13.18
C ASP A 19 8.36 28.80 14.25
N PRO A 20 8.92 28.71 15.47
CA PRO A 20 8.36 27.90 16.55
C PRO A 20 6.86 28.17 16.77
N GLY A 21 6.02 27.18 16.48
CA GLY A 21 4.57 27.26 16.65
C GLY A 21 3.78 27.86 15.46
N TYR A 22 4.46 28.32 14.41
CA TYR A 22 3.84 28.87 13.20
C TYR A 22 3.72 27.82 12.10
N VAL A 23 2.72 28.00 11.23
CA VAL A 23 2.49 27.18 10.03
C VAL A 23 2.50 28.14 8.85
N LEU A 24 3.52 28.05 8.00
CA LEU A 24 3.75 28.96 6.87
C LEU A 24 3.61 30.44 7.30
N ASN A 25 2.93 31.26 6.50
CA ASN A 25 2.64 32.68 6.79
C ASN A 25 1.23 32.89 7.41
N PHE A 26 0.56 31.83 7.88
CA PHE A 26 -0.78 31.95 8.44
C PHE A 26 -0.78 32.65 9.81
N SER A 27 -1.73 33.58 9.99
CA SER A 27 -2.15 34.04 11.32
C SER A 27 -3.07 33.01 11.96
N ASP A 28 -3.33 33.09 13.27
CA ASP A 28 -4.29 32.17 13.91
C ASP A 28 -5.68 32.25 13.31
N ARG A 29 -6.13 33.46 12.98
CA ARG A 29 -7.41 33.70 12.31
C ARG A 29 -7.44 33.05 10.92
N THR A 30 -6.46 33.37 10.07
CA THR A 30 -6.45 32.88 8.68
C THR A 30 -6.18 31.38 8.60
N PHE A 31 -5.48 30.79 9.57
CA PHE A 31 -5.33 29.34 9.67
C PHE A 31 -6.66 28.65 9.99
N ARG A 32 -7.43 29.21 10.92
CA ARG A 32 -8.78 28.70 11.25
C ARG A 32 -9.72 28.83 10.05
N GLU A 33 -9.78 30.02 9.44
CA GLU A 33 -10.61 30.29 8.25
C GLU A 33 -10.27 29.30 7.13
N TYR A 34 -8.98 29.10 6.83
CA TYR A 34 -8.52 28.15 5.82
C TYR A 34 -9.02 26.72 6.08
N PHE A 35 -8.94 26.22 7.31
CA PHE A 35 -9.41 24.87 7.65
C PHE A 35 -10.94 24.72 7.54
N GLU A 36 -11.68 25.73 7.98
CA GLU A 36 -13.14 25.74 7.95
C GLU A 36 -13.69 25.87 6.52
N GLU A 37 -13.10 26.76 5.73
CA GLU A 37 -13.54 27.03 4.35
C GLU A 37 -13.23 25.86 3.43
N GLU A 38 -11.99 25.37 3.42
CA GLU A 38 -11.50 24.35 2.48
C GLU A 38 -11.89 22.92 2.89
N PHE A 39 -11.94 22.63 4.20
CA PHE A 39 -12.10 21.26 4.68
C PHE A 39 -13.32 21.03 5.57
N LYS A 40 -14.01 22.09 6.00
CA LYS A 40 -15.11 22.04 6.99
C LYS A 40 -14.66 21.45 8.33
N ILE A 41 -13.47 21.87 8.77
CA ILE A 41 -12.83 21.38 10.00
C ILE A 41 -12.55 22.55 10.93
N ASP A 42 -13.13 22.52 12.13
CA ASP A 42 -12.74 23.44 13.20
C ASP A 42 -11.41 23.00 13.82
N ILE A 43 -10.30 23.56 13.33
CA ILE A 43 -8.95 23.26 13.82
C ILE A 43 -8.69 23.74 15.25
N ASP A 44 -9.59 24.55 15.82
CA ASP A 44 -9.52 25.03 17.21
C ASP A 44 -10.31 24.15 18.18
N ASP A 45 -10.94 23.08 17.71
CA ASP A 45 -11.58 22.09 18.56
C ASP A 45 -10.58 21.57 19.62
N ARG A 46 -11.07 21.36 20.85
CA ARG A 46 -10.31 20.84 21.98
C ARG A 46 -9.57 19.54 21.64
N LYS A 47 -10.10 18.70 20.74
CA LYS A 47 -9.43 17.46 20.31
C LYS A 47 -8.05 17.68 19.68
N TYR A 48 -7.77 18.88 19.16
CA TYR A 48 -6.48 19.23 18.55
C TYR A 48 -5.55 20.01 19.49
N GLN A 49 -5.94 20.24 20.74
CA GLN A 49 -5.16 21.04 21.70
C GLN A 49 -4.31 20.20 22.67
N SER A 50 -4.17 18.89 22.41
CA SER A 50 -3.52 17.95 23.33
C SER A 50 -2.06 18.29 23.66
N ASN A 51 -1.37 18.97 22.75
CA ASN A 51 0.05 19.35 22.88
C ASN A 51 0.23 20.87 22.94
N GLY A 52 -0.81 21.62 23.30
CA GLY A 52 -0.83 23.10 23.32
C GLY A 52 -1.60 23.72 22.17
N THR A 53 -1.69 25.06 22.17
CA THR A 53 -2.65 25.83 21.35
C THR A 53 -2.03 26.51 20.12
N SER A 54 -0.72 26.35 19.89
CA SER A 54 -0.07 26.91 18.69
C SER A 54 -0.61 26.24 17.42
N LYS A 55 -0.55 26.93 16.27
CA LYS A 55 -1.01 26.38 14.97
C LYS A 55 -0.30 25.07 14.65
N MET A 56 1.01 25.03 14.89
CA MET A 56 1.78 23.83 14.61
C MET A 56 1.40 22.68 15.53
N ASN A 57 1.12 22.93 16.82
CA ASN A 57 0.66 21.87 17.72
C ASN A 57 -0.74 21.38 17.37
N ARG A 58 -1.64 22.28 16.96
CA ARG A 58 -2.94 21.93 16.39
C ARG A 58 -2.82 21.07 15.13
N LEU A 59 -1.94 21.44 14.19
CA LEU A 59 -1.69 20.64 12.98
C LEU A 59 -1.13 19.26 13.31
N ARG A 60 -0.15 19.16 14.21
CA ARG A 60 0.41 17.87 14.67
C ARG A 60 -0.65 16.99 15.33
N ALA A 61 -1.50 17.57 16.17
CA ALA A 61 -2.58 16.84 16.83
C ALA A 61 -3.64 16.40 15.81
N PHE A 62 -4.01 17.27 14.88
CA PHE A 62 -4.88 16.95 13.74
C PHE A 62 -4.38 15.74 12.95
N CYS A 63 -3.10 15.71 12.59
CA CYS A 63 -2.50 14.58 11.86
C CYS A 63 -2.57 13.25 12.62
N ARG A 64 -2.65 13.26 13.95
CA ARG A 64 -2.77 12.05 14.77
C ARG A 64 -4.21 11.59 14.94
N VAL A 65 -5.14 12.53 15.06
CA VAL A 65 -6.54 12.26 15.41
C VAL A 65 -7.37 11.90 14.18
N GLU A 66 -7.15 12.57 13.06
CA GLU A 66 -8.01 12.46 11.88
C GLU A 66 -7.69 11.24 10.99
N PRO A 67 -8.63 10.79 10.14
CA PRO A 67 -8.39 9.72 9.19
C PRO A 67 -7.29 10.04 8.17
N PRO A 68 -6.52 9.03 7.71
CA PRO A 68 -5.42 9.25 6.78
C PRO A 68 -5.80 10.00 5.50
N ALA A 69 -6.96 9.71 4.91
CA ALA A 69 -7.43 10.41 3.72
C ALA A 69 -7.64 11.93 3.98
N THR A 70 -8.21 12.29 5.13
CA THR A 70 -8.43 13.68 5.53
C THR A 70 -7.10 14.38 5.79
N VAL A 71 -6.20 13.72 6.52
CA VAL A 71 -4.85 14.25 6.82
C VAL A 71 -4.10 14.51 5.52
N SER A 72 -4.05 13.54 4.61
CA SER A 72 -3.33 13.71 3.34
C SER A 72 -3.90 14.80 2.46
N ARG A 73 -5.23 14.94 2.41
CA ARG A 73 -5.88 16.03 1.68
C ARG A 73 -5.44 17.41 2.19
N VAL A 74 -5.44 17.60 3.51
CA VAL A 74 -5.03 18.86 4.14
C VAL A 74 -3.54 19.13 3.91
N LEU A 75 -2.67 18.14 4.17
CA LEU A 75 -1.22 18.31 4.00
C LEU A 75 -0.85 18.63 2.54
N ARG A 76 -1.51 18.00 1.56
CA ARG A 76 -1.31 18.29 0.13
C ARG A 76 -1.71 19.72 -0.24
N SER A 77 -2.82 20.19 0.30
CA SER A 77 -3.29 21.57 0.06
C SER A 77 -2.35 22.62 0.70
N LEU A 78 -1.86 22.35 1.91
CA LEU A 78 -0.83 23.20 2.55
C LEU A 78 0.48 23.22 1.75
N TRP A 79 0.86 22.10 1.13
CA TRP A 79 2.03 22.05 0.25
C TRP A 79 1.85 22.92 -1.00
N GLN A 80 0.69 22.84 -1.64
CA GLN A 80 0.35 23.70 -2.79
C GLN A 80 0.37 25.18 -2.40
N TYR A 81 -0.17 25.52 -1.22
CA TYR A 81 -0.12 26.89 -0.70
C TYR A 81 1.32 27.36 -0.48
N ARG A 82 2.18 26.50 0.08
CA ARG A 82 3.62 26.77 0.27
C ARG A 82 4.31 27.05 -1.06
N GLU A 83 4.07 26.24 -2.08
CA GLU A 83 4.64 26.43 -3.43
C GLU A 83 4.15 27.72 -4.09
N ALA A 84 2.89 28.11 -3.85
CA ALA A 84 2.31 29.32 -4.44
C ALA A 84 2.78 30.63 -3.76
N THR A 85 3.12 30.59 -2.48
CA THR A 85 3.37 31.80 -1.66
C THR A 85 4.82 32.07 -1.32
N ARG A 86 5.71 31.11 -1.57
CA ARG A 86 7.13 31.21 -1.23
C ARG A 86 8.01 30.85 -2.43
N SER A 87 9.12 31.58 -2.59
CA SER A 87 10.16 31.21 -3.55
C SER A 87 10.92 29.95 -3.13
N PRO A 88 11.24 29.03 -4.06
CA PRO A 88 11.97 27.81 -3.74
C PRO A 88 13.33 28.09 -3.09
N GLY A 89 13.56 27.48 -1.94
CA GLY A 89 14.85 27.49 -1.25
C GLY A 89 15.74 26.31 -1.65
N PRO A 90 17.06 26.34 -1.35
CA PRO A 90 18.01 25.31 -1.77
C PRO A 90 17.68 23.90 -1.27
N ARG A 91 16.98 23.78 -0.14
CA ARG A 91 16.58 22.49 0.48
C ARG A 91 15.18 22.03 0.11
N ASP A 92 14.43 22.80 -0.68
CA ASP A 92 13.02 22.50 -0.93
C ASP A 92 12.81 21.23 -1.75
N GLY A 93 13.79 20.84 -2.58
CA GLY A 93 13.79 19.55 -3.27
C GLY A 93 13.83 18.37 -2.30
N GLU A 94 14.75 18.38 -1.32
CA GLU A 94 14.87 17.31 -0.32
C GLU A 94 13.65 17.25 0.61
N ILE A 95 13.16 18.42 1.03
CA ILE A 95 11.94 18.53 1.85
C ILE A 95 10.75 17.96 1.08
N GLY A 96 10.62 18.27 -0.22
CA GLY A 96 9.56 17.76 -1.08
C GLY A 96 9.58 16.24 -1.20
N VAL A 97 10.75 15.65 -1.46
CA VAL A 97 10.90 14.18 -1.53
C VAL A 97 10.45 13.53 -0.23
N ASN A 98 11.00 13.96 0.90
CA ASN A 98 10.66 13.39 2.22
C ASN A 98 9.18 13.58 2.57
N PHE A 99 8.61 14.74 2.23
CA PHE A 99 7.20 15.05 2.46
C PHE A 99 6.28 14.18 1.63
N PHE A 100 6.52 14.02 0.32
CA PHE A 100 5.68 13.19 -0.54
C PHE A 100 5.84 11.69 -0.25
N ASP A 101 7.01 11.25 0.21
CA ASP A 101 7.20 9.89 0.73
C ASP A 101 6.37 9.65 1.99
N LEU A 102 6.38 10.61 2.93
CA LEU A 102 5.51 10.55 4.11
C LEU A 102 4.03 10.58 3.71
N LEU A 103 3.65 11.47 2.79
CA LEU A 103 2.27 11.59 2.32
C LEU A 103 1.80 10.28 1.68
N SER A 104 2.65 9.64 0.88
CA SER A 104 2.40 8.32 0.29
C SER A 104 2.24 7.23 1.35
N ARG A 105 2.99 7.31 2.46
CA ARG A 105 2.84 6.41 3.62
C ARG A 105 1.56 6.67 4.42
N ILE A 106 1.12 7.94 4.53
CA ILE A 106 -0.11 8.36 5.21
C ILE A 106 -1.34 7.99 4.36
N GLU A 107 -1.33 8.29 3.05
CA GLU A 107 -2.34 7.83 2.08
C GLU A 107 -2.36 6.30 2.02
N GLY A 108 -1.18 5.70 2.09
CA GLY A 108 -0.95 4.28 2.30
C GLY A 108 -1.18 3.80 3.75
N GLY A 109 -1.69 4.63 4.65
CA GLY A 109 -1.94 4.33 6.08
C GLY A 109 -3.18 3.46 6.31
N GLY A 110 -3.88 3.07 5.23
CA GLY A 110 -4.80 1.93 5.18
C GLY A 110 -4.19 0.71 4.48
N THR A 111 -2.87 0.68 4.30
CA THR A 111 -2.13 -0.43 3.70
C THR A 111 -0.97 -0.85 4.61
N ILE A 112 -1.30 -1.51 5.71
CA ILE A 112 -0.78 -2.88 5.82
C ILE A 112 -1.44 -3.62 4.66
N ALA A 113 -0.97 -3.39 3.40
CA ALA A 113 -1.49 -4.04 2.20
C ALA A 113 -0.93 -3.71 0.80
N ARG A 114 0.35 -3.38 0.61
CA ARG A 114 0.96 -3.62 -0.72
C ARG A 114 1.57 -5.01 -0.81
N THR A 115 2.00 -5.59 0.31
CA THR A 115 2.44 -6.99 0.43
C THR A 115 1.82 -7.72 1.62
N ASP A 116 0.77 -7.20 2.27
CA ASP A 116 0.10 -7.88 3.41
C ASP A 116 -0.45 -9.28 3.08
N ALA A 117 -0.83 -9.46 1.82
CA ALA A 117 -1.31 -10.69 1.24
C ALA A 117 -0.16 -11.68 1.00
N ILE A 118 1.08 -11.20 1.05
CA ILE A 118 2.31 -11.96 0.91
C ILE A 118 2.79 -12.32 2.31
N GLU A 119 2.86 -13.61 2.61
CA GLU A 119 3.15 -14.12 3.93
C GLU A 119 4.17 -15.26 3.88
N ARG A 120 4.90 -15.43 4.98
CA ARG A 120 5.82 -16.55 5.18
C ARG A 120 5.01 -17.73 5.71
N PHE A 121 4.43 -18.50 4.80
CA PHE A 121 3.50 -19.61 5.13
C PHE A 121 4.19 -20.94 5.43
N ALA A 122 5.51 -21.03 5.29
CA ALA A 122 6.30 -22.21 5.60
C ALA A 122 7.69 -21.79 6.11
N VAL A 123 8.29 -22.62 6.97
CA VAL A 123 9.69 -22.45 7.38
C VAL A 123 10.59 -22.90 6.24
N ASP A 124 10.92 -21.96 5.36
CA ASP A 124 11.72 -22.19 4.16
C ASP A 124 12.54 -20.94 3.86
N GLN A 125 13.87 -21.05 3.94
CA GLN A 125 14.77 -19.92 3.72
C GLN A 125 14.58 -19.27 2.34
N THR A 126 14.29 -20.08 1.31
CA THR A 126 14.07 -19.58 -0.05
C THR A 126 12.72 -18.86 -0.19
N LEU A 127 11.74 -19.14 0.67
CA LEU A 127 10.50 -18.37 0.77
C LEU A 127 10.77 -17.04 1.49
N ASP A 128 11.52 -17.06 2.59
CA ASP A 128 11.84 -15.85 3.35
C ASP A 128 12.60 -14.81 2.52
N GLU A 129 13.62 -15.27 1.78
CA GLU A 129 14.38 -14.45 0.85
C GLU A 129 13.51 -13.91 -0.30
N LEU A 130 12.59 -14.74 -0.81
CA LEU A 130 11.66 -14.35 -1.88
C LEU A 130 10.70 -13.25 -1.42
N VAL A 131 10.08 -13.41 -0.24
CA VAL A 131 9.18 -12.41 0.32
C VAL A 131 9.93 -11.10 0.58
N ALA A 132 11.12 -11.17 1.20
CA ALA A 132 11.94 -9.99 1.45
C ALA A 132 12.36 -9.27 0.15
N ALA A 133 12.62 -10.01 -0.93
CA ALA A 133 12.95 -9.42 -2.22
C ALA A 133 11.74 -8.70 -2.86
N ILE A 134 10.54 -9.29 -2.81
CA ILE A 134 9.32 -8.63 -3.30
C ILE A 134 9.05 -7.35 -2.52
N GLU A 135 9.13 -7.41 -1.18
CA GLU A 135 8.96 -6.24 -0.31
C GLU A 135 9.95 -5.13 -0.68
N ARG A 136 11.23 -5.47 -0.87
CA ARG A 136 12.28 -4.51 -1.25
C ARG A 136 12.00 -3.84 -2.59
N ASP A 137 11.62 -4.59 -3.62
CA ASP A 137 11.38 -4.04 -4.96
C ASP A 137 10.15 -3.14 -5.00
N ILE A 138 9.10 -3.47 -4.23
CA ILE A 138 7.89 -2.65 -4.13
C ILE A 138 8.14 -1.38 -3.32
N ILE A 139 8.95 -1.45 -2.26
CA ILE A 139 9.41 -0.27 -1.51
C ILE A 139 10.26 0.63 -2.41
N ALA A 140 11.10 0.05 -3.28
CA ALA A 140 11.89 0.79 -4.26
C ALA A 140 11.09 1.28 -5.48
N ASP A 141 9.76 1.11 -5.47
CA ASP A 141 8.84 1.51 -6.53
C ASP A 141 9.17 0.93 -7.92
N ARG A 142 9.57 -0.35 -7.93
CA ARG A 142 9.92 -1.16 -9.11
C ARG A 142 8.97 -2.36 -9.27
N PRO A 143 7.66 -2.13 -9.52
CA PRO A 143 6.67 -3.21 -9.60
C PRO A 143 6.97 -4.20 -10.72
N ALA A 144 7.45 -3.76 -11.88
CA ALA A 144 7.79 -4.65 -13.00
C ALA A 144 8.86 -5.70 -12.63
N VAL A 145 9.80 -5.34 -11.74
CA VAL A 145 10.86 -6.22 -11.24
C VAL A 145 10.32 -7.21 -10.21
N ALA A 146 9.33 -6.77 -9.41
CA ALA A 146 8.69 -7.61 -8.41
C ALA A 146 7.77 -8.70 -9.02
N LEU A 147 7.27 -8.51 -10.25
CA LEU A 147 6.30 -9.41 -10.88
C LEU A 147 6.79 -10.87 -11.01
N ASP A 148 8.05 -11.08 -11.41
CA ASP A 148 8.61 -12.45 -11.54
C ASP A 148 8.67 -13.18 -10.19
N ARG A 149 9.08 -12.44 -9.16
CA ARG A 149 9.14 -12.96 -7.79
C ARG A 149 7.75 -13.18 -7.22
N LEU A 150 6.80 -12.30 -7.51
CA LEU A 150 5.40 -12.46 -7.12
C LEU A 150 4.79 -13.71 -7.76
N HIS A 151 5.06 -13.95 -9.05
CA HIS A 151 4.64 -15.16 -9.72
C HIS A 151 5.20 -16.42 -9.01
N THR A 152 6.50 -16.43 -8.72
CA THR A 152 7.16 -17.53 -8.00
C THR A 152 6.54 -17.73 -6.61
N TYR A 153 6.22 -16.64 -5.90
CA TYR A 153 5.55 -16.68 -4.62
C TYR A 153 4.16 -17.32 -4.74
N CYS A 154 3.35 -16.91 -5.72
CA CYS A 154 2.04 -17.50 -5.99
C CYS A 154 2.14 -19.01 -6.28
N ALA A 155 3.13 -19.44 -7.07
CA ALA A 155 3.34 -20.85 -7.39
C ALA A 155 3.63 -21.68 -6.13
N LYS A 156 4.46 -21.17 -5.22
CA LYS A 156 4.71 -21.82 -3.92
C LYS A 156 3.47 -21.79 -3.03
N LYS A 157 2.78 -20.64 -2.94
CA LYS A 157 1.60 -20.45 -2.08
C LYS A 157 0.46 -21.39 -2.46
N PHE A 158 0.07 -21.44 -3.72
CA PHE A 158 -1.02 -22.32 -4.15
C PHE A 158 -0.66 -23.80 -4.03
N GLY A 159 0.61 -24.17 -4.22
CA GLY A 159 1.09 -25.51 -3.91
C GLY A 159 0.87 -25.88 -2.44
N HIS A 160 1.32 -25.02 -1.52
CA HIS A 160 1.12 -25.20 -0.09
C HIS A 160 -0.36 -25.28 0.30
N LEU A 161 -1.23 -24.45 -0.30
CA LEU A 161 -2.67 -24.48 -0.03
C LEU A 161 -3.35 -25.76 -0.52
N LEU A 162 -2.85 -26.36 -1.61
CA LEU A 162 -3.32 -27.66 -2.11
C LEU A 162 -2.84 -28.80 -1.20
N ASP A 163 -1.59 -28.76 -0.74
CA ASP A 163 -1.06 -29.71 0.25
C ASP A 163 -1.90 -29.70 1.52
N ARG A 164 -2.21 -28.52 2.08
CA ARG A 164 -3.07 -28.40 3.27
C ARG A 164 -4.49 -28.91 3.09
N ARG A 165 -4.96 -29.04 1.85
CA ARG A 165 -6.28 -29.59 1.49
C ARG A 165 -6.22 -31.06 1.09
N GLY A 166 -5.03 -31.67 1.03
CA GLY A 166 -4.86 -33.04 0.53
C GLY A 166 -5.20 -33.20 -0.95
N VAL A 167 -5.14 -32.12 -1.74
CA VAL A 167 -5.41 -32.16 -3.18
C VAL A 167 -4.12 -32.46 -3.92
N THR A 168 -4.12 -33.50 -4.76
CA THR A 168 -2.94 -33.90 -5.53
C THR A 168 -2.54 -32.84 -6.57
N TRP A 169 -1.27 -32.45 -6.59
CA TRP A 169 -0.70 -31.51 -7.54
C TRP A 169 0.79 -31.78 -7.81
N ASP A 170 1.29 -31.24 -8.92
CA ASP A 170 2.68 -31.41 -9.35
C ASP A 170 3.43 -30.06 -9.40
N ARG A 171 4.71 -30.04 -8.99
CA ARG A 171 5.56 -28.84 -9.02
C ARG A 171 5.92 -28.35 -10.42
N THR A 172 5.76 -29.18 -11.44
CA THR A 172 5.96 -28.85 -12.85
C THR A 172 4.71 -28.29 -13.51
N GLU A 173 3.53 -28.46 -12.90
CA GLU A 173 2.29 -27.93 -13.46
C GLU A 173 2.26 -26.39 -13.38
N PRO A 174 1.69 -25.71 -14.39
CA PRO A 174 1.68 -24.26 -14.45
C PRO A 174 0.82 -23.65 -13.33
N LEU A 175 1.13 -22.40 -12.96
CA LEU A 175 0.45 -21.70 -11.86
C LEU A 175 -1.08 -21.69 -12.02
N HIS A 176 -1.60 -21.38 -13.21
CA HIS A 176 -3.05 -21.33 -13.45
C HIS A 176 -3.74 -22.68 -13.16
N SER A 177 -3.04 -23.81 -13.36
CA SER A 177 -3.57 -25.14 -13.08
C SER A 177 -3.70 -25.38 -11.58
N ARG A 178 -2.70 -24.96 -10.78
CA ARG A 178 -2.77 -24.99 -9.30
C ARG A 178 -3.90 -24.11 -8.77
N VAL A 179 -4.01 -22.89 -9.30
CA VAL A 179 -5.10 -21.96 -8.94
C VAL A 179 -6.46 -22.56 -9.31
N GLY A 180 -6.59 -23.19 -10.48
CA GLY A 180 -7.82 -23.86 -10.89
C GLY A 180 -8.23 -25.00 -9.95
N LYS A 181 -7.27 -25.85 -9.53
CA LYS A 181 -7.51 -26.90 -8.53
C LYS A 181 -7.94 -26.31 -7.19
N TYR A 182 -7.28 -25.24 -6.75
CA TYR A 182 -7.63 -24.53 -5.52
C TYR A 182 -9.06 -23.99 -5.57
N VAL A 183 -9.43 -23.30 -6.66
CA VAL A 183 -10.79 -22.74 -6.85
C VAL A 183 -11.84 -23.85 -6.86
N LYS A 184 -11.53 -25.00 -7.47
CA LYS A 184 -12.44 -26.16 -7.47
C LYS A 184 -12.65 -26.70 -6.06
N ALA A 185 -11.59 -26.87 -5.27
CA ALA A 185 -11.69 -27.31 -3.88
C ALA A 185 -12.48 -26.29 -3.04
N LEU A 186 -12.18 -25.00 -3.18
CA LEU A 186 -12.87 -23.93 -2.45
C LEU A 186 -14.38 -23.93 -2.69
N LYS A 187 -14.82 -24.16 -3.94
CA LYS A 187 -16.24 -24.25 -4.30
C LYS A 187 -16.96 -25.46 -3.70
N GLN A 188 -16.23 -26.52 -3.35
CA GLN A 188 -16.79 -27.69 -2.65
C GLN A 188 -16.91 -27.44 -1.15
N GLU A 189 -16.08 -26.56 -0.61
CA GLU A 189 -15.98 -26.28 0.83
C GLU A 189 -16.96 -25.20 1.30
N ARG A 190 -17.32 -24.27 0.41
CA ARG A 190 -18.22 -23.17 0.73
C ARG A 190 -19.00 -22.69 -0.48
N GLU A 191 -20.18 -22.15 -0.21
CA GLU A 191 -20.95 -21.40 -1.18
C GLU A 191 -20.33 -20.00 -1.37
N LEU A 192 -20.12 -19.62 -2.63
CA LEU A 192 -19.62 -18.32 -3.03
C LEU A 192 -20.72 -17.57 -3.76
N ARG A 193 -20.84 -16.26 -3.52
CA ARG A 193 -21.75 -15.41 -4.30
C ARG A 193 -21.29 -15.34 -5.76
N GLU A 194 -22.23 -15.21 -6.68
CA GLU A 194 -22.00 -15.20 -8.13
C GLU A 194 -20.85 -14.26 -8.55
N MET A 195 -20.84 -13.02 -8.05
CA MET A 195 -19.79 -12.06 -8.36
C MET A 195 -18.40 -12.52 -7.89
N THR A 196 -18.31 -13.11 -6.69
CA THR A 196 -17.05 -13.65 -6.16
C THR A 196 -16.57 -14.83 -6.99
N GLU A 197 -17.48 -15.69 -7.43
CA GLU A 197 -17.14 -16.80 -8.31
C GLU A 197 -16.61 -16.32 -9.66
N GLN A 198 -17.23 -15.30 -10.25
CA GLN A 198 -16.79 -14.74 -11.53
C GLN A 198 -15.40 -14.14 -11.41
N ILE A 199 -15.14 -13.36 -10.35
CA ILE A 199 -13.82 -12.76 -10.10
C ILE A 199 -12.76 -13.85 -9.96
N ILE A 200 -13.02 -14.89 -9.15
CA ILE A 200 -12.00 -15.91 -8.91
C ILE A 200 -11.78 -16.81 -10.13
N LYS A 201 -12.81 -17.07 -10.95
CA LYS A 201 -12.64 -17.72 -12.25
C LYS A 201 -11.80 -16.87 -13.19
N ASN A 202 -12.07 -15.57 -13.30
CA ASN A 202 -11.29 -14.65 -14.12
C ASN A 202 -9.83 -14.58 -13.65
N SER A 203 -9.57 -14.71 -12.35
CA SER A 203 -8.21 -14.73 -11.80
C SER A 203 -7.37 -15.88 -12.37
N ILE A 204 -7.97 -17.03 -12.71
CA ILE A 204 -7.27 -18.16 -13.35
C ILE A 204 -6.67 -17.71 -14.70
N GLY A 205 -7.44 -16.98 -15.50
CA GLY A 205 -6.98 -16.44 -16.78
C GLY A 205 -5.90 -15.36 -16.61
N VAL A 206 -5.97 -14.57 -15.53
CA VAL A 206 -4.91 -13.62 -15.17
C VAL A 206 -3.62 -14.37 -14.83
N PHE A 207 -3.67 -15.41 -13.99
CA PHE A 207 -2.52 -16.23 -13.65
C PHE A 207 -1.93 -17.01 -14.82
N ASP A 208 -2.75 -17.36 -15.82
CA ASP A 208 -2.27 -17.97 -17.05
C ASP A 208 -1.41 -16.99 -17.87
N LYS A 209 -1.94 -15.78 -18.10
CA LYS A 209 -1.20 -14.70 -18.76
C LYS A 209 0.00 -14.20 -17.94
N PHE A 210 0.01 -14.43 -16.64
CA PHE A 210 1.10 -13.99 -15.77
C PHE A 210 2.43 -14.69 -16.11
N ASN A 211 2.39 -15.94 -16.57
CA ASN A 211 3.56 -16.63 -17.12
C ASN A 211 4.13 -15.92 -18.36
N HIS A 212 3.27 -15.39 -19.23
CA HIS A 212 3.69 -14.64 -20.41
C HIS A 212 4.37 -13.33 -20.00
N VAL A 213 3.76 -12.57 -19.08
CA VAL A 213 4.35 -11.32 -18.56
C VAL A 213 5.72 -11.60 -17.92
N ARG A 214 5.83 -12.68 -17.15
CA ARG A 214 7.09 -13.13 -16.56
C ARG A 214 8.15 -13.40 -17.64
N ASN A 215 7.83 -14.20 -18.65
CA ASN A 215 8.81 -14.65 -19.64
C ASN A 215 9.16 -13.58 -20.69
N ASN A 216 8.22 -12.70 -21.04
CA ASN A 216 8.36 -11.82 -22.22
C ASN A 216 8.34 -10.32 -21.90
N GLN A 217 7.99 -9.91 -20.68
CA GLN A 217 7.78 -8.49 -20.34
C GLN A 217 8.31 -8.14 -18.93
N SER A 218 9.18 -9.00 -18.39
CA SER A 218 9.89 -8.79 -17.14
C SER A 218 11.40 -8.97 -17.36
N LEU A 219 12.20 -8.51 -16.39
CA LEU A 219 13.67 -8.62 -16.39
C LEU A 219 14.20 -10.06 -16.28
N ALA A 220 13.34 -11.08 -16.32
CA ALA A 220 13.79 -12.47 -16.44
C ALA A 220 14.58 -12.73 -17.75
N HIS A 221 14.35 -11.92 -18.79
CA HIS A 221 15.06 -11.91 -20.08
C HIS A 221 15.25 -10.47 -20.59
N ASP A 222 15.95 -10.29 -21.72
CA ASP A 222 16.15 -8.99 -22.39
C ASP A 222 14.86 -8.56 -23.12
N ASN A 223 13.89 -8.06 -22.35
CA ASN A 223 12.52 -7.77 -22.78
C ASN A 223 12.20 -6.27 -22.68
N GLU A 224 11.29 -5.80 -23.55
CA GLU A 224 10.58 -4.53 -23.30
C GLU A 224 9.71 -4.67 -22.04
N LEU A 225 10.04 -3.89 -21.02
CA LEU A 225 9.31 -3.92 -19.76
C LEU A 225 7.94 -3.27 -19.90
N LEU A 226 6.97 -3.82 -19.17
CA LEU A 226 5.70 -3.13 -18.91
C LEU A 226 5.95 -1.74 -18.36
N ASP A 227 5.10 -0.78 -18.75
CA ASP A 227 5.13 0.50 -18.08
C ASP A 227 4.79 0.34 -16.60
N LYS A 228 5.26 1.31 -15.82
CA LYS A 228 5.17 1.23 -14.37
C LYS A 228 3.72 1.20 -13.86
N ALA A 229 2.79 1.89 -14.52
CA ALA A 229 1.39 1.93 -14.12
C ALA A 229 0.71 0.58 -14.39
N GLU A 230 0.97 -0.04 -15.55
CA GLU A 230 0.50 -1.39 -15.86
C GLU A 230 1.08 -2.44 -14.92
N ALA A 231 2.39 -2.42 -14.69
CA ALA A 231 3.04 -3.34 -13.76
C ALA A 231 2.48 -3.21 -12.34
N ARG A 232 2.21 -1.97 -11.89
CA ARG A 232 1.56 -1.69 -10.62
C ARG A 232 0.16 -2.29 -10.56
N PHE A 233 -0.66 -2.05 -11.59
CA PHE A 233 -2.03 -2.55 -11.65
C PHE A 233 -2.09 -4.09 -11.61
N ILE A 234 -1.21 -4.77 -12.34
CA ILE A 234 -1.11 -6.24 -12.32
C ILE A 234 -0.73 -6.72 -10.92
N PHE A 235 0.31 -6.13 -10.33
CA PHE A 235 0.79 -6.49 -9.00
C PHE A 235 -0.33 -6.36 -7.94
N ASP A 236 -1.03 -5.23 -7.93
CA ASP A 236 -2.10 -4.95 -6.98
C ASP A 236 -3.31 -5.87 -7.20
N SER A 237 -3.63 -6.22 -8.46
CA SER A 237 -4.69 -7.18 -8.82
C SER A 237 -4.39 -8.59 -8.29
N VAL A 238 -3.16 -9.07 -8.44
CA VAL A 238 -2.74 -10.37 -7.90
C VAL A 238 -2.77 -10.36 -6.38
N CYS A 239 -2.30 -9.28 -5.74
CA CYS A 239 -2.34 -9.13 -4.29
C CYS A 239 -3.78 -9.11 -3.75
N ALA A 240 -4.74 -8.51 -4.48
CA ALA A 240 -6.14 -8.55 -4.09
C ALA A 240 -6.71 -9.97 -4.04
N VAL A 241 -6.36 -10.81 -5.02
CA VAL A 241 -6.75 -12.24 -5.01
C VAL A 241 -6.09 -12.97 -3.83
N LEU A 242 -4.79 -12.76 -3.60
CA LEU A 242 -4.09 -13.37 -2.47
C LEU A 242 -4.67 -12.94 -1.11
N ARG A 243 -5.10 -11.69 -0.96
CA ARG A 243 -5.74 -11.19 0.26
C ARG A 243 -7.07 -11.87 0.52
N PHE A 244 -7.86 -12.05 -0.53
CA PHE A 244 -9.10 -12.82 -0.43
C PHE A 244 -8.81 -14.28 -0.04
N VAL A 245 -7.83 -14.92 -0.68
CA VAL A 245 -7.40 -16.30 -0.34
C VAL A 245 -6.95 -16.39 1.12
N LYS A 246 -6.16 -15.44 1.59
CA LYS A 246 -5.71 -15.38 2.98
C LYS A 246 -6.89 -15.25 3.94
N SER A 247 -7.84 -14.34 3.70
CA SER A 247 -8.95 -14.13 4.62
C SER A 247 -9.88 -15.35 4.74
N ILE A 248 -10.05 -16.12 3.67
CA ILE A 248 -10.87 -17.34 3.70
C ILE A 248 -10.14 -18.54 4.30
N ASP A 249 -8.81 -18.61 4.16
CA ASP A 249 -8.02 -19.75 4.64
C ASP A 249 -7.55 -19.58 6.09
N THR A 250 -7.30 -18.35 6.55
CA THR A 250 -7.03 -18.06 7.98
C THR A 250 -8.18 -18.60 8.85
N VAL A 251 -9.43 -18.39 8.41
CA VAL A 251 -10.64 -18.89 9.10
C VAL A 251 -10.70 -20.42 9.20
N ARG A 252 -10.01 -21.16 8.32
CA ARG A 252 -10.07 -22.63 8.30
C ARG A 252 -8.96 -23.31 9.08
N PHE A 253 -7.81 -22.65 9.17
CA PHE A 253 -6.55 -23.28 9.50
C PHE A 253 -5.91 -22.77 10.80
N ASP A 254 -6.47 -21.72 11.39
CA ASP A 254 -6.09 -21.15 12.69
C ASP A 254 -7.07 -21.55 13.83
N ASP A 255 -7.77 -22.69 13.67
CA ASP A 255 -8.43 -23.42 14.77
C ASP A 255 -7.50 -24.46 15.40
#